data_AF-A0A529FPM5-F1
#
_entry.id   AF-A0A529FPM5-F1
#
_cell.length_a   1.000
_cell.length_b   1.000
_cell.length_c   1.000
_cell.angle_alpha   90.00
_cell.angle_beta   90.00
_cell.angle_gamma   90.00
#
_symmetry.space_group_name_H-M   'P 1'
#
loop_
_entity.id
_entity.type
_entity.pdbx_description
1 polymer ?
#
loop_
_entity_poly.entity_id
_entity_poly.type
_entity_poly.pdbx_seq_one_letter_code
_entity_poly.pdbx_strand_id
1 'polypeptide(L)'
;MPMPESGSNRAPETGAFFQRDRLWHPPAFTPGYKSSVLRSPQKALLSFDNTLSELTGPVFGHAMLGEYDNDLIHNFAQPGESAIGERIIVHGRVLDERGKGVPGVLLEFWQANAGGRYRHKKDSYLAPLDPNFGGCGRTITGDDGGYAFRT
;
A
#
# COMPACT_ATOMS: atom_id res chain seq x y z
N MET A 1 14.40 -47.40 -16.88
CA MET A 1 14.22 -45.97 -16.56
C MET A 1 12.75 -45.76 -16.23
N PRO A 2 12.38 -45.38 -15.00
CA PRO A 2 10.98 -45.06 -14.73
C PRO A 2 10.65 -43.70 -15.34
N MET A 3 9.48 -43.64 -15.99
CA MET A 3 8.89 -42.44 -16.60
C MET A 3 8.48 -41.45 -15.51
N PRO A 4 8.50 -40.12 -15.76
CA PRO A 4 8.07 -39.14 -14.78
C PRO A 4 6.56 -39.23 -14.55
N GLU A 5 6.15 -39.26 -13.27
CA GLU A 5 4.76 -39.24 -12.87
C GLU A 5 4.09 -37.92 -13.29
N SER A 6 2.99 -38.04 -14.04
CA SER A 6 2.04 -36.96 -14.27
C SER A 6 1.18 -36.78 -13.02
N GLY A 7 1.34 -35.68 -12.29
CA GLY A 7 0.41 -35.37 -11.19
C GLY A 7 0.95 -34.45 -10.11
N SER A 8 1.02 -33.14 -10.39
CA SER A 8 0.91 -32.14 -9.34
C SER A 8 0.27 -30.88 -9.89
N ASN A 9 -1.02 -30.66 -9.55
CA ASN A 9 -1.68 -29.36 -9.68
C ASN A 9 -1.20 -28.36 -8.60
N ARG A 10 -0.13 -28.66 -7.86
CA ARG A 10 0.49 -27.65 -7.01
C ARG A 10 1.29 -26.72 -7.91
N ALA A 11 0.82 -25.47 -8.01
CA ALA A 11 1.62 -24.37 -8.52
C ALA A 11 3.00 -24.41 -7.84
N PRO A 12 4.10 -24.35 -8.59
CA PRO A 12 5.43 -24.52 -8.02
C PRO A 12 5.62 -23.53 -6.87
N GLU A 13 5.99 -24.00 -5.69
CA GLU A 13 6.52 -23.15 -4.64
C GLU A 13 7.87 -22.63 -5.13
N THR A 14 7.85 -21.53 -5.87
CA THR A 14 9.08 -20.80 -6.16
C THR A 14 9.34 -19.97 -4.93
N GLY A 15 10.42 -20.27 -4.21
CA GLY A 15 10.94 -19.42 -3.14
C GLY A 15 11.35 -18.02 -3.61
N ALA A 16 11.05 -17.63 -4.86
CA ALA A 16 11.34 -16.35 -5.46
C ALA A 16 10.04 -15.67 -5.96
N PHE A 17 9.92 -14.36 -5.70
CA PHE A 17 8.89 -13.50 -6.29
C PHE A 17 8.96 -13.50 -7.82
N PHE A 18 7.83 -13.31 -8.49
CA PHE A 18 7.80 -13.12 -9.94
C PHE A 18 8.60 -11.88 -10.34
N GLN A 19 9.29 -11.95 -11.48
CA GLN A 19 9.97 -10.79 -12.02
C GLN A 19 8.94 -9.73 -12.43
N ARG A 20 9.18 -8.48 -12.05
CA ARG A 20 8.27 -7.37 -12.36
C ARG A 20 8.25 -7.09 -13.86
N ASP A 21 7.07 -7.05 -14.45
CA ASP A 21 6.87 -6.47 -15.77
C ASP A 21 6.92 -4.94 -15.68
N ARG A 22 8.07 -4.36 -16.05
CA ARG A 22 8.28 -2.90 -15.99
C ARG A 22 7.60 -2.13 -17.13
N LEU A 23 6.99 -2.82 -18.11
CA LEU A 23 6.15 -2.17 -19.13
C LEU A 23 4.73 -1.93 -18.63
N TRP A 24 4.27 -2.70 -17.64
CA TRP A 24 2.99 -2.46 -16.96
C TRP A 24 3.08 -1.30 -15.95
N HIS A 25 4.23 -1.15 -15.29
CA HIS A 25 4.50 -0.03 -14.39
C HIS A 25 4.82 1.27 -15.15
N PRO A 26 4.59 2.46 -14.55
CA PRO A 26 4.98 3.71 -15.19
C PRO A 26 6.51 3.79 -15.37
N PRO A 27 7.01 4.25 -16.53
CA PRO A 27 8.44 4.41 -16.74
C PRO A 27 8.99 5.53 -15.84
N ALA A 28 10.23 5.35 -15.38
CA ALA A 28 10.89 6.32 -14.50
C ALA A 28 10.96 7.73 -15.14
N PHE A 29 11.25 7.79 -16.45
CA PHE A 29 11.24 9.02 -17.23
C PHE A 29 9.88 9.18 -17.92
N THR A 30 9.00 9.99 -17.33
CA THR A 30 7.67 10.30 -17.87
C THR A 30 7.54 11.82 -18.01
N PRO A 31 8.00 12.42 -19.13
CA PRO A 31 8.25 13.87 -19.22
C PRO A 31 6.99 14.75 -19.05
N GLY A 32 5.80 14.23 -19.33
CA GLY A 32 4.53 14.91 -19.02
C GLY A 32 4.36 15.18 -17.51
N TYR A 33 4.91 14.31 -16.66
CA TYR A 33 5.06 14.54 -15.24
C TYR A 33 6.43 15.17 -14.94
N LYS A 34 6.47 16.51 -14.98
CA LYS A 34 7.69 17.33 -14.98
C LYS A 34 8.73 16.96 -13.90
N SER A 35 8.30 16.58 -12.69
CA SER A 35 9.20 16.22 -11.60
C SER A 35 10.05 14.96 -11.88
N SER A 36 9.62 14.10 -12.80
CA SER A 36 10.34 12.87 -13.18
C SER A 36 11.60 13.15 -13.99
N VAL A 37 11.68 14.29 -14.69
CA VAL A 37 12.79 14.63 -15.59
C VAL A 37 14.13 14.61 -14.85
N LEU A 38 14.18 15.22 -13.66
CA LEU A 38 15.40 15.28 -12.84
C LEU A 38 15.50 14.15 -11.80
N ARG A 39 14.53 13.23 -11.76
CA ARG A 39 14.43 12.14 -10.77
C ARG A 39 14.34 10.76 -11.43
N SER A 40 14.80 10.67 -12.67
CA SER A 40 14.82 9.42 -13.44
C SER A 40 16.27 8.99 -13.65
N PRO A 41 16.65 7.77 -13.21
CA PRO A 41 17.96 7.20 -13.50
C PRO A 41 18.21 7.16 -15.02
N GLN A 42 19.41 7.57 -15.44
CA GLN A 42 19.80 7.63 -16.86
C GLN A 42 20.50 6.35 -17.35
N LYS A 43 20.65 5.36 -16.48
CA LYS A 43 21.27 4.06 -16.77
C LYS A 43 20.26 2.96 -16.52
N ALA A 44 20.43 1.85 -17.22
CA ALA A 44 19.60 0.66 -17.02
C ALA A 44 19.75 0.15 -15.58
N LEU A 45 18.64 -0.38 -15.04
CA LEU A 45 18.66 -1.09 -13.77
C LEU A 45 19.46 -2.39 -13.94
N LEU A 46 20.29 -2.70 -12.96
CA LEU A 46 20.96 -3.99 -12.89
C LEU A 46 19.97 -5.02 -12.35
N SER A 47 19.86 -6.15 -13.04
CA SER A 47 18.99 -7.25 -12.64
C SER A 47 19.83 -8.30 -11.92
N PHE A 48 19.33 -8.75 -10.77
CA PHE A 48 19.93 -9.80 -9.96
C PHE A 48 18.90 -10.88 -9.70
N ASP A 49 19.36 -12.10 -9.45
CA ASP A 49 18.53 -13.16 -8.92
C ASP A 49 18.17 -12.86 -7.47
N ASN A 50 17.00 -13.33 -7.03
CA ASN A 50 16.54 -13.09 -5.66
C ASN A 50 17.37 -13.93 -4.67
N THR A 51 17.87 -13.28 -3.62
CA THR A 51 18.53 -13.93 -2.48
C THR A 51 17.71 -13.74 -1.20
N LEU A 52 18.17 -14.25 -0.06
CA LEU A 52 17.50 -14.02 1.22
C LEU A 52 17.29 -12.53 1.54
N SER A 53 18.18 -11.65 1.04
CA SER A 53 18.08 -10.20 1.20
C SER A 53 16.81 -9.61 0.57
N GLU A 54 16.36 -10.15 -0.56
CA GLU A 54 15.17 -9.67 -1.29
C GLU A 54 13.91 -10.47 -0.94
N LEU A 55 14.08 -11.72 -0.48
CA LEU A 55 12.96 -12.63 -0.19
C LEU A 55 12.38 -12.45 1.21
N THR A 56 13.15 -11.88 2.13
CA THR A 56 12.71 -11.62 3.49
C THR A 56 12.36 -10.15 3.68
N GLY A 57 11.48 -9.89 4.64
CA GLY A 57 11.02 -8.55 4.97
C GLY A 57 10.47 -8.48 6.40
N PRO A 58 10.15 -7.28 6.89
CA PRO A 58 9.58 -7.12 8.22
C PRO A 58 8.19 -7.77 8.32
N VAL A 59 7.90 -8.34 9.48
CA VAL A 59 6.55 -8.78 9.86
C VAL A 59 5.99 -7.76 10.84
N PHE A 60 4.82 -7.21 10.51
CA PHE A 60 4.12 -6.22 11.32
C PHE A 60 3.03 -6.89 12.16
N GLY A 61 2.72 -6.32 13.33
CA GLY A 61 1.72 -6.87 14.28
C GLY A 61 2.25 -7.10 15.70
N HIS A 62 3.57 -6.99 15.92
CA HIS A 62 4.18 -7.00 17.26
C HIS A 62 3.99 -5.66 18.00
N ALA A 63 3.71 -4.58 17.27
CA ALA A 63 3.27 -3.30 17.82
C ALA A 63 1.74 -3.19 17.68
N MET A 64 1.09 -2.73 18.75
CA MET A 64 -0.37 -2.55 18.78
C MET A 64 -0.77 -1.44 17.80
N LEU A 65 -1.64 -1.76 16.84
CA LEU A 65 -2.38 -0.73 16.11
C LEU A 65 -3.32 -0.03 17.10
N GLY A 66 -3.41 1.30 17.03
CA GLY A 66 -4.40 2.04 17.78
C GLY A 66 -5.82 1.64 17.36
N GLU A 67 -6.78 1.74 18.29
CA GLU A 67 -8.19 1.41 18.04
C GLU A 67 -8.76 2.13 16.80
N TYR A 68 -8.33 3.37 16.57
CA TYR A 68 -8.77 4.20 15.46
C TYR A 68 -7.75 4.30 14.31
N ASP A 69 -6.67 3.49 14.29
CA ASP A 69 -5.65 3.62 13.24
C ASP A 69 -6.22 3.43 11.81
N ASN A 70 -7.36 2.73 11.67
CA ASN A 70 -8.10 2.56 10.41
C ASN A 70 -9.43 3.36 10.34
N ASP A 71 -9.64 4.35 11.20
CA ASP A 71 -10.83 5.23 11.19
C ASP A 71 -10.40 6.71 11.17
N LEU A 72 -10.10 7.23 9.98
CA LEU A 72 -9.65 8.61 9.76
C LEU A 72 -10.71 9.65 10.13
N ILE A 73 -11.97 9.24 10.27
CA ILE A 73 -13.05 10.12 10.70
C ILE A 73 -12.86 10.56 12.16
N HIS A 74 -12.23 9.71 12.99
CA HIS A 74 -12.11 9.95 14.43
C HIS A 74 -10.66 9.91 14.96
N ASN A 75 -9.69 9.35 14.24
CA ASN A 75 -8.33 9.16 14.74
C ASN A 75 -7.55 10.45 15.05
N PHE A 76 -8.02 11.58 14.54
CA PHE A 76 -7.49 12.91 14.81
C PHE A 76 -8.57 13.87 15.36
N ALA A 77 -9.80 13.39 15.53
CA ALA A 77 -10.91 14.22 15.97
C ALA A 77 -10.81 14.49 17.47
N GLN A 78 -11.30 15.65 17.89
CA GLN A 78 -11.52 15.90 19.31
C GLN A 78 -12.62 14.98 19.85
N PRO A 79 -12.65 14.69 21.16
CA PRO A 79 -13.69 13.86 21.75
C PRO A 79 -15.10 14.41 21.44
N GLY A 80 -15.96 13.56 20.88
CA GLY A 80 -17.33 13.94 20.48
C GLY A 80 -17.46 14.60 19.11
N GLU A 81 -16.33 14.88 18.44
CA GLU A 81 -16.29 15.48 17.10
C GLU A 81 -15.97 14.45 16.02
N SER A 82 -16.12 14.85 14.76
CA SER A 82 -15.69 14.05 13.61
C SER A 82 -15.24 14.93 12.45
N ALA A 83 -14.46 14.37 11.52
CA ALA A 83 -14.06 15.06 10.31
C ALA A 83 -15.26 15.49 9.43
N ILE A 84 -15.12 16.64 8.78
CA ILE A 84 -16.08 17.19 7.83
C ILE A 84 -15.81 16.59 6.45
N GLY A 85 -16.83 16.02 5.84
CA GLY A 85 -16.74 15.47 4.48
C GLY A 85 -17.74 14.35 4.23
N GLU A 86 -17.66 13.79 3.03
CA GLU A 86 -18.37 12.57 2.67
C GLU A 86 -17.76 11.38 3.42
N ARG A 87 -18.57 10.68 4.19
CA ARG A 87 -18.12 9.54 5.00
C ARG A 87 -18.16 8.28 4.15
N ILE A 88 -17.02 7.63 3.98
CA ILE A 88 -16.92 6.43 3.14
C ILE A 88 -16.21 5.29 3.86
N ILE A 89 -16.48 4.07 3.39
CA ILE A 89 -15.71 2.88 3.74
C ILE A 89 -14.93 2.48 2.50
N VAL A 90 -13.63 2.32 2.65
CA VAL A 90 -12.76 1.75 1.62
C VAL A 90 -12.36 0.36 2.08
N HIS A 91 -12.69 -0.66 1.29
CA HIS A 91 -12.42 -2.05 1.61
C HIS A 91 -11.98 -2.83 0.37
N GLY A 92 -11.27 -3.93 0.59
CA GLY A 92 -10.74 -4.75 -0.50
C GLY A 92 -9.96 -5.95 0.01
N ARG A 93 -9.18 -6.57 -0.89
CA ARG A 93 -8.26 -7.66 -0.57
C ARG A 93 -6.90 -7.41 -1.21
N VAL A 94 -5.83 -7.75 -0.49
CA VAL A 94 -4.48 -7.85 -1.04
C VAL A 94 -4.26 -9.28 -1.52
N LEU A 95 -3.96 -9.43 -2.80
CA LEU A 95 -3.68 -10.71 -3.45
C LEU A 95 -2.26 -10.71 -4.04
N ASP A 96 -1.62 -11.87 -4.08
CA ASP A 96 -0.40 -12.09 -4.87
C ASP A 96 -0.73 -12.34 -6.37
N GLU A 97 0.30 -12.50 -7.21
CA GLU A 97 0.11 -12.74 -8.66
C GLU A 97 -0.56 -14.10 -8.97
N ARG A 98 -0.72 -14.98 -7.97
CA ARG A 98 -1.42 -16.26 -8.08
C ARG A 98 -2.88 -16.15 -7.64
N GLY A 99 -3.32 -14.96 -7.23
CA GLY A 99 -4.67 -14.71 -6.73
C GLY A 99 -4.88 -15.18 -5.29
N LYS A 100 -3.82 -15.45 -4.52
CA LYS A 100 -3.92 -15.86 -3.12
C LYS A 100 -3.97 -14.63 -2.21
N GLY A 101 -4.89 -14.62 -1.26
CA GLY A 101 -4.96 -13.60 -0.21
C GLY A 101 -3.68 -13.55 0.62
N VAL A 102 -3.15 -12.35 0.84
CA VAL A 102 -1.91 -12.12 1.61
C VAL A 102 -2.25 -11.59 3.00
N PRO A 103 -2.20 -12.44 4.05
CA PRO A 103 -2.51 -12.03 5.41
C PRO A 103 -1.33 -11.32 6.09
N GLY A 104 -1.60 -10.56 7.15
CA GLY A 104 -0.56 -9.95 7.98
C GLY A 104 0.21 -8.81 7.31
N VAL A 105 -0.30 -8.27 6.20
CA VAL A 105 0.34 -7.18 5.46
C VAL A 105 -0.05 -5.85 6.11
N LEU A 106 0.94 -4.99 6.34
CA LEU A 106 0.70 -3.61 6.71
C LEU A 106 0.23 -2.79 5.50
N LEU A 107 -0.97 -2.23 5.59
CA LEU A 107 -1.48 -1.24 4.65
C LEU A 107 -1.41 0.12 5.31
N GLU A 108 -0.75 1.07 4.64
CA GLU A 108 -0.68 2.47 5.06
C GLU A 108 -1.38 3.33 4.00
N PHE A 109 -2.11 4.34 4.45
CA PHE A 109 -2.85 5.24 3.57
C PHE A 109 -2.79 6.67 4.09
N TRP A 110 -2.79 7.62 3.15
CA TRP A 110 -2.78 9.05 3.42
C TRP A 110 -3.55 9.81 2.36
N GLN A 111 -4.19 10.91 2.75
CA GLN A 111 -4.99 11.74 1.86
C GLN A 111 -5.09 13.20 2.34
N ALA A 112 -5.58 14.06 1.45
CA ALA A 112 -6.05 15.39 1.77
C ALA A 112 -7.42 15.33 2.50
N ASN A 113 -7.86 16.43 3.11
CA ASN A 113 -9.23 16.57 3.60
C ASN A 113 -10.24 16.72 2.44
N ALA A 114 -11.53 16.83 2.77
CA ALA A 114 -12.61 17.03 1.79
C ALA A 114 -12.44 18.28 0.89
N GLY A 115 -11.68 19.27 1.36
CA GLY A 115 -11.33 20.47 0.59
C GLY A 115 -10.08 20.32 -0.28
N GLY A 116 -9.43 19.16 -0.33
CA GLY A 116 -8.20 18.95 -1.08
C GLY A 116 -6.93 19.50 -0.41
N ARG A 117 -6.98 19.82 0.89
CA ARG A 117 -5.82 20.28 1.68
C ARG A 117 -5.18 19.14 2.47
N TYR A 118 -3.89 18.91 2.28
CA TYR A 118 -3.09 18.02 3.14
C TYR A 118 -2.68 18.73 4.43
N ARG A 119 -2.69 17.97 5.53
CA ARG A 119 -2.06 18.39 6.81
C ARG A 119 -0.53 18.27 6.71
N HIS A 120 0.08 19.05 5.84
CA HIS A 120 1.53 19.04 5.64
C HIS A 120 2.07 20.45 5.42
N LYS A 121 3.19 20.79 6.06
CA LYS A 121 3.76 22.15 6.04
C LYS A 121 4.11 22.71 4.67
N LYS A 122 4.35 21.83 3.67
CA LYS A 122 4.65 22.23 2.29
C LYS A 122 3.41 22.36 1.40
N ASP A 123 2.23 21.99 1.90
CA ASP A 123 1.00 22.24 1.17
C ASP A 123 0.57 23.69 1.39
N SER A 124 0.69 24.49 0.33
CA SER A 124 0.34 25.91 0.29
C SER A 124 -1.03 26.17 -0.35
N TYR A 125 -1.83 25.13 -0.62
CA TYR A 125 -3.17 25.30 -1.17
C TYR A 125 -4.06 26.09 -0.19
N LEU A 126 -4.92 26.97 -0.70
CA LEU A 126 -5.65 27.94 0.13
C LEU A 126 -6.82 27.33 0.90
N ALA A 127 -7.28 26.13 0.53
CA ALA A 127 -8.34 25.46 1.27
C ALA A 127 -7.95 25.29 2.75
N PRO A 128 -8.90 25.47 3.69
CA PRO A 128 -8.62 25.40 5.11
C PRO A 128 -8.27 23.96 5.52
N LEU A 129 -7.51 23.84 6.60
CA LEU A 129 -7.41 22.57 7.32
C LEU A 129 -8.72 22.30 8.04
N ASP A 130 -9.13 21.04 8.04
CA ASP A 130 -10.18 20.57 8.94
C ASP A 130 -9.52 20.32 10.30
N PRO A 131 -9.97 20.96 11.41
CA PRO A 131 -9.37 20.76 12.73
C PRO A 131 -9.42 19.31 13.23
N ASN A 132 -10.35 18.49 12.76
CA ASN A 132 -10.61 17.13 13.21
C ASN A 132 -10.09 16.05 12.25
N PHE A 133 -9.46 16.41 11.13
CA PHE A 133 -8.96 15.43 10.15
C PHE A 133 -7.43 15.41 10.07
N GLY A 134 -6.84 14.23 10.33
CA GLY A 134 -5.40 14.00 10.23
C GLY A 134 -4.97 13.63 8.81
N GLY A 135 -5.73 12.75 8.16
CA GLY A 135 -5.49 12.30 6.79
C GLY A 135 -4.45 11.19 6.66
N CYS A 136 -4.15 10.44 7.72
CA CYS A 136 -3.34 9.23 7.65
C CYS A 136 -3.93 8.11 8.51
N GLY A 137 -3.66 6.87 8.11
CA GLY A 137 -4.05 5.68 8.86
C GLY A 137 -3.37 4.43 8.33
N ARG A 138 -3.61 3.33 9.02
CA ARG A 138 -3.03 2.04 8.71
C ARG A 138 -3.87 0.88 9.24
N THR A 139 -3.74 -0.28 8.63
CA THR A 139 -4.39 -1.52 9.07
C THR A 139 -3.53 -2.74 8.71
N ILE A 140 -3.81 -3.89 9.33
CA ILE A 140 -3.21 -5.18 8.96
C ILE A 140 -4.27 -6.02 8.23
N THR A 141 -3.89 -6.68 7.14
CA THR A 141 -4.82 -7.59 6.43
C THR A 141 -5.18 -8.81 7.28
N GLY A 142 -6.45 -9.22 7.19
CA GLY A 142 -6.93 -10.48 7.77
C GLY A 142 -6.44 -11.72 7.04
N ASP A 143 -6.85 -12.89 7.52
CA ASP A 143 -6.38 -14.20 7.03
C ASP A 143 -6.63 -14.46 5.54
N ASP A 144 -7.67 -13.84 4.96
CA ASP A 144 -8.01 -13.92 3.53
C ASP A 144 -7.41 -12.77 2.69
N GLY A 145 -6.54 -11.95 3.28
CA GLY A 145 -5.98 -10.73 2.69
C GLY A 145 -6.93 -9.52 2.74
N GLY A 146 -8.09 -9.63 3.39
CA GLY A 146 -9.08 -8.55 3.49
C GLY A 146 -8.61 -7.36 4.32
N TYR A 147 -9.04 -6.16 3.94
CA TYR A 147 -8.85 -4.93 4.70
C TYR A 147 -10.08 -4.02 4.60
N ALA A 148 -10.25 -3.15 5.59
CA ALA A 148 -11.20 -2.05 5.55
C ALA A 148 -10.72 -0.87 6.40
N PHE A 149 -11.02 0.34 5.95
CA PHE A 149 -10.86 1.57 6.72
C PHE A 149 -12.00 2.54 6.43
N ARG A 150 -12.21 3.47 7.35
CA ARG A 150 -13.18 4.55 7.24
C ARG A 150 -12.45 5.87 7.09
N THR A 151 -12.97 6.75 6.25
CA THR A 151 -12.43 8.10 6.04
C THR A 151 -13.52 9.10 5.69
#